data_AF-A0A965S1V3-F1
#
_entry.id   AF-A0A965S1V3-F1
#
_cell.length_a   1.000
_cell.length_b   1.000
_cell.length_c   1.000
_cell.angle_alpha   90.00
_cell.angle_beta   90.00
_cell.angle_gamma   90.00
#
_symmetry.space_group_name_H-M   'P 1'
#
loop_
_entity.id
_entity.type
_entity.pdbx_description
1 polymer ?
#
loop_
_entity_poly.entity_id
_entity_poly.type
_entity_poly.pdbx_seq_one_letter_code
_entity_poly.pdbx_strand_id
1 'polypeptide(L)'
;KDSILTKVSAAQIKAQNIAEQGFAEPCVKFEMIDNIENRQQLTYLFLCTTLDEFITGVLKKKLVDGAKIISAPGNKYIIASISLENSKYTSSEMRDKAAFMKAKQFVNTLINGSTITSEQIIRTDESDSRTELTSTEVVKEKAMGFIQGLEQLFSKEITPNKTTYVYFVKL
;
A
#
# COMPACT_ATOMS: atom_id res chain seq x y z
N LYS A 1 -18.22 2.58 34.16
CA LYS A 1 -17.71 3.09 32.86
C LYS A 1 -17.34 1.95 31.91
N ASP A 2 -16.86 0.81 32.41
CA ASP A 2 -16.41 -0.32 31.57
C ASP A 2 -17.52 -0.97 30.73
N SER A 3 -18.76 -1.06 31.23
CA SER A 3 -19.89 -1.66 30.48
C SER A 3 -20.23 -0.95 29.17
N ILE A 4 -20.05 0.39 29.10
CA ILE A 4 -20.35 1.16 27.88
C ILE A 4 -19.24 0.94 26.84
N LEU A 5 -17.97 0.96 27.26
CA LEU A 5 -16.83 0.67 26.39
C LEU A 5 -16.93 -0.73 25.77
N THR A 6 -17.35 -1.74 26.55
CA THR A 6 -17.57 -3.09 26.03
C THR A 6 -18.70 -3.14 25.00
N LYS A 7 -19.81 -2.41 25.24
CA LYS A 7 -20.93 -2.33 24.28
C LYS A 7 -20.56 -1.61 22.98
N VAL A 8 -19.80 -0.52 23.07
CA VAL A 8 -19.27 0.21 21.91
C VAL A 8 -18.34 -0.68 21.09
N SER A 9 -17.43 -1.40 21.75
CA SER A 9 -16.54 -2.35 21.07
C SER A 9 -17.31 -3.46 20.35
N ALA A 10 -18.32 -4.05 20.97
CA ALA A 10 -19.15 -5.07 20.33
C ALA A 10 -19.95 -4.52 19.13
N ALA A 11 -20.48 -3.30 19.25
CA ALA A 11 -21.18 -2.63 18.15
C ALA A 11 -20.24 -2.31 16.98
N GLN A 12 -19.01 -1.88 17.26
CA GLN A 12 -17.98 -1.62 16.27
C GLN A 12 -17.57 -2.89 15.53
N ILE A 13 -17.36 -4.02 16.24
CA ILE A 13 -17.07 -5.33 15.62
C ILE A 13 -18.23 -5.76 14.71
N LYS A 14 -19.48 -5.59 15.15
CA LYS A 14 -20.65 -5.92 14.32
C LYS A 14 -20.73 -5.04 13.07
N ALA A 15 -20.48 -3.74 13.19
CA ALA A 15 -20.44 -2.82 12.06
C ALA A 15 -19.33 -3.19 11.07
N GLN A 16 -18.16 -3.59 11.59
CA GLN A 16 -17.04 -4.07 10.78
C GLN A 16 -17.41 -5.34 10.00
N ASN A 17 -17.99 -6.35 10.64
CA ASN A 17 -18.39 -7.58 9.96
C ASN A 17 -19.42 -7.33 8.84
N ILE A 18 -20.36 -6.41 9.06
CA ILE A 18 -21.35 -6.02 8.04
C ILE A 18 -20.66 -5.29 6.89
N ALA A 19 -19.73 -4.38 7.20
CA ALA A 19 -18.98 -3.66 6.18
C ALA A 19 -18.12 -4.60 5.33
N GLU A 20 -17.42 -5.56 5.95
CA GLU A 20 -16.61 -6.56 5.23
C GLU A 20 -17.46 -7.49 4.34
N GLN A 21 -18.77 -7.63 4.60
CA GLN A 21 -19.69 -8.38 3.74
C GLN A 21 -20.31 -7.52 2.63
N GLY A 22 -20.48 -6.22 2.86
CA GLY A 22 -21.17 -5.30 1.95
C GLY A 22 -20.25 -4.54 1.00
N PHE A 23 -18.99 -4.31 1.38
CA PHE A 23 -18.00 -3.62 0.55
C PHE A 23 -17.07 -4.62 -0.14
N ALA A 24 -16.74 -4.35 -1.40
CA ALA A 24 -15.70 -5.09 -2.12
C ALA A 24 -14.29 -4.76 -1.60
N GLU A 25 -14.14 -3.65 -0.87
CA GLU A 25 -12.87 -3.15 -0.34
C GLU A 25 -12.86 -3.11 1.20
N PRO A 26 -11.68 -3.25 1.84
CA PRO A 26 -11.57 -3.16 3.29
C PRO A 26 -11.85 -1.74 3.83
N CYS A 27 -12.70 -1.63 4.87
CA CYS A 27 -12.85 -0.41 5.68
C CYS A 27 -11.64 -0.24 6.61
N VAL A 28 -11.13 1.00 6.75
CA VAL A 28 -9.93 1.27 7.58
C VAL A 28 -10.14 2.24 8.72
N LYS A 29 -11.29 2.91 8.77
CA LYS A 29 -11.62 3.85 9.83
C LYS A 29 -13.09 3.72 10.19
N PHE A 30 -13.36 3.64 11.49
CA PHE A 30 -14.70 3.74 12.05
C PHE A 30 -14.69 4.88 13.08
N GLU A 31 -15.50 5.91 12.86
CA GLU A 31 -15.73 6.96 13.86
C GLU A 31 -17.18 6.90 14.32
N MET A 32 -17.38 6.80 15.64
CA MET A 32 -18.71 6.95 16.22
C MET A 32 -19.13 8.42 16.08
N ILE A 33 -20.18 8.67 15.31
CA ILE A 33 -20.71 10.02 15.11
C ILE A 33 -21.73 10.36 16.19
N ASP A 34 -22.51 9.37 16.63
CA ASP A 34 -23.57 9.57 17.62
C ASP A 34 -23.97 8.27 18.35
N ASN A 35 -24.53 8.42 19.54
CA ASN A 35 -25.17 7.36 20.30
C ASN A 35 -26.63 7.73 20.60
N ILE A 36 -27.56 7.00 19.99
CA ILE A 36 -29.00 7.24 20.17
C ILE A 36 -29.50 6.30 21.26
N GLU A 37 -29.87 6.86 22.40
CA GLU A 37 -30.55 6.14 23.49
C GLU A 37 -32.06 6.29 23.33
N ASN A 38 -32.75 5.19 23.04
CA ASN A 38 -34.20 5.15 23.10
C ASN A 38 -34.62 4.03 24.05
N ARG A 39 -35.80 4.13 24.69
CA ARG A 39 -36.23 3.47 25.95
C ARG A 39 -35.82 1.99 26.22
N GLN A 40 -35.36 1.22 25.23
CA GLN A 40 -34.80 -0.14 25.39
C GLN A 40 -33.62 -0.48 24.45
N GLN A 41 -33.14 0.43 23.60
CA GLN A 41 -32.09 0.18 22.60
C GLN A 41 -31.05 1.30 22.55
N LEU A 42 -29.78 0.89 22.52
CA LEU A 42 -28.64 1.75 22.22
C LEU A 42 -28.25 1.52 20.75
N THR A 43 -28.35 2.57 19.94
CA THR A 43 -27.92 2.55 18.54
C THR A 43 -26.67 3.40 18.38
N TYR A 44 -25.67 2.86 17.71
CA TYR A 44 -24.42 3.56 17.40
C TYR A 44 -24.35 3.84 15.91
N LEU A 45 -24.11 5.11 15.55
CA LEU A 45 -23.84 5.50 14.17
C LEU A 45 -22.33 5.54 13.95
N PHE A 46 -21.84 4.78 12.97
CA PHE A 46 -20.43 4.80 12.58
C PHE A 46 -20.27 5.33 11.17
N LEU A 47 -19.27 6.19 10.97
CA LEU A 47 -18.72 6.51 9.66
C LEU A 47 -17.67 5.46 9.29
N CYS A 48 -17.87 4.68 8.21
CA CYS A 48 -16.79 3.93 7.59
C CYS A 48 -16.13 4.77 6.48
N THR A 49 -14.81 4.66 6.36
CA THR A 49 -14.05 5.07 5.16
C THR A 49 -13.35 3.85 4.55
N THR A 50 -13.43 3.70 3.22
CA THR A 50 -12.74 2.61 2.51
C THR A 50 -11.23 2.83 2.50
N LEU A 51 -10.46 1.75 2.25
CA LEU A 51 -9.01 1.84 2.13
C LEU A 51 -8.60 2.80 1.01
N ASP A 52 -9.25 2.76 -0.16
CA ASP A 52 -8.98 3.70 -1.26
C ASP A 52 -9.16 5.15 -0.82
N GLU A 53 -10.34 5.50 -0.28
CA GLU A 53 -10.65 6.87 0.12
C GLU A 53 -9.67 7.39 1.17
N PHE A 54 -9.37 6.56 2.16
CA PHE A 54 -8.42 6.90 3.22
C PHE A 54 -7.02 7.16 2.65
N ILE A 55 -6.50 6.26 1.81
CA ILE A 55 -5.16 6.40 1.23
C ILE A 55 -5.10 7.58 0.27
N THR A 56 -6.12 7.74 -0.58
CA THR A 56 -6.25 8.89 -1.48
C THR A 56 -6.21 10.20 -0.70
N GLY A 57 -6.94 10.30 0.43
CA GLY A 57 -6.91 11.46 1.30
C GLY A 57 -5.54 11.73 1.93
N VAL A 58 -4.80 10.69 2.31
CA VAL A 58 -3.43 10.82 2.84
C VAL A 58 -2.46 11.27 1.75
N LEU A 59 -2.51 10.68 0.56
CA LEU A 59 -1.63 11.01 -0.55
C LEU A 59 -1.85 12.43 -1.06
N LYS A 60 -3.10 12.92 -1.11
CA LYS A 60 -3.40 14.31 -1.47
C LYS A 60 -2.76 15.34 -0.52
N LYS A 61 -2.60 14.99 0.76
CA LYS A 61 -1.92 15.86 1.74
C LYS A 61 -0.40 15.80 1.58
N LYS A 62 0.15 14.62 1.27
CA LYS A 62 1.58 14.40 1.06
C LYS A 62 1.81 13.19 0.16
N LEU A 63 2.26 13.41 -1.07
CA LEU A 63 2.73 12.32 -1.93
C LEU A 63 4.11 11.88 -1.46
N VAL A 64 4.22 10.64 -1.01
CA VAL A 64 5.50 10.00 -0.66
C VAL A 64 5.51 8.62 -1.28
N ASP A 65 6.54 8.36 -2.08
CA ASP A 65 6.81 7.02 -2.57
C ASP A 65 7.42 6.18 -1.44
N GLY A 66 6.94 4.95 -1.28
CA GLY A 66 7.42 4.05 -0.24
C GLY A 66 6.34 3.12 0.28
N ALA A 67 6.73 2.29 1.26
CA ALA A 67 5.81 1.39 1.95
C ALA A 67 5.63 1.81 3.42
N LYS A 68 4.44 1.57 3.97
CA LYS A 68 4.11 1.81 5.38
C LYS A 68 3.12 0.79 5.90
N ILE A 69 3.16 0.52 7.20
CA ILE A 69 2.15 -0.28 7.90
C ILE A 69 1.05 0.65 8.39
N ILE A 70 -0.20 0.30 8.11
CA ILE A 70 -1.38 1.00 8.60
C ILE A 70 -2.21 0.00 9.40
N SER A 71 -2.61 0.41 10.59
CA SER A 71 -3.55 -0.36 11.42
C SER A 71 -4.95 0.18 11.21
N ALA A 72 -5.87 -0.72 10.87
CA ALA A 72 -7.31 -0.51 10.92
C ALA A 72 -7.89 -1.27 12.12
N PRO A 73 -9.11 -0.96 12.57
CA PRO A 73 -9.81 -1.81 13.52
C PRO A 73 -9.85 -3.26 13.00
N GLY A 74 -9.35 -4.22 13.79
CA GLY A 74 -9.36 -5.65 13.46
C GLY A 74 -8.41 -6.10 12.34
N ASN A 75 -7.78 -5.18 11.59
CA ASN A 75 -6.96 -5.52 10.43
C ASN A 75 -5.66 -4.69 10.39
N LYS A 76 -4.58 -5.26 9.87
CA LYS A 76 -3.36 -4.51 9.57
C LYS A 76 -3.04 -4.63 8.09
N TYR A 77 -2.53 -3.57 7.50
CA TYR A 77 -2.20 -3.52 6.10
C TYR A 77 -0.79 -2.98 5.90
N ILE A 78 -0.09 -3.52 4.92
CA ILE A 78 1.06 -2.85 4.32
C ILE A 78 0.57 -2.17 3.07
N ILE A 79 0.86 -0.87 2.94
CA ILE A 79 0.52 -0.07 1.77
C ILE A 79 1.80 0.42 1.12
N ALA A 80 1.93 0.22 -0.19
CA ALA A 80 3.00 0.78 -1.00
C ALA A 80 2.44 1.77 -2.03
N SER A 81 2.95 3.00 -2.02
CA SER A 81 2.61 4.05 -2.99
C SER A 81 3.79 4.36 -3.88
N ILE A 82 3.54 4.48 -5.19
CA ILE A 82 4.55 4.71 -6.21
C ILE A 82 4.00 5.68 -7.25
N SER A 83 4.67 6.81 -7.46
CA SER A 83 4.34 7.77 -8.51
C SER A 83 5.37 7.71 -9.64
N LEU A 84 4.93 7.35 -10.84
CA LEU A 84 5.79 7.25 -12.03
C LEU A 84 5.44 8.31 -13.06
N GLU A 85 6.46 8.98 -13.58
CA GLU A 85 6.34 9.93 -14.69
C GLU A 85 5.97 9.21 -15.98
N ASN A 86 4.89 9.64 -16.62
CA ASN A 86 4.34 8.99 -17.81
C ASN A 86 5.32 9.04 -18.99
N SER A 87 6.08 10.14 -19.13
CA SER A 87 7.03 10.35 -20.24
C SER A 87 8.26 9.44 -20.21
N LYS A 88 8.56 8.79 -19.08
CA LYS A 88 9.72 7.91 -18.93
C LYS A 88 9.50 6.47 -19.44
N TYR A 89 8.28 6.14 -19.87
CA TYR A 89 7.91 4.79 -20.26
C TYR A 89 7.28 4.78 -21.65
N THR A 90 7.69 3.81 -22.47
CA THR A 90 7.21 3.66 -23.86
C THR A 90 5.76 3.16 -23.93
N SER A 91 5.28 2.45 -22.91
CA SER A 91 3.90 1.96 -22.82
C SER A 91 3.38 1.91 -21.38
N SER A 92 2.05 1.85 -21.23
CA SER A 92 1.36 1.67 -19.94
C SER A 92 1.79 0.38 -19.24
N GLU A 93 1.93 -0.72 -19.98
CA GLU A 93 2.25 -2.03 -19.42
C GLU A 93 3.67 -2.05 -18.84
N MET A 94 4.60 -1.35 -19.49
CA MET A 94 5.97 -1.21 -18.99
C MET A 94 6.00 -0.39 -17.69
N ARG A 95 5.18 0.67 -17.61
CA ARG A 95 5.01 1.50 -16.42
C ARG A 95 4.36 0.71 -15.28
N ASP A 96 3.30 -0.05 -15.55
CA ASP A 96 2.59 -0.88 -14.57
C ASP A 96 3.52 -1.96 -13.98
N LYS A 97 4.31 -2.63 -14.84
CA LYS A 97 5.34 -3.58 -14.38
C LYS A 97 6.40 -2.91 -13.51
N ALA A 98 6.89 -1.73 -13.92
CA ALA A 98 7.86 -0.98 -13.14
C ALA A 98 7.29 -0.55 -11.77
N ALA A 99 6.02 -0.12 -11.73
CA ALA A 99 5.33 0.23 -10.49
C ALA A 99 5.22 -0.96 -9.54
N PHE A 100 4.79 -2.12 -10.06
CA PHE A 100 4.67 -3.34 -9.27
C PHE A 100 6.01 -3.84 -8.72
N MET A 101 7.08 -3.78 -9.52
CA MET A 101 8.42 -4.16 -9.07
C MET A 101 8.95 -3.23 -7.97
N LYS A 102 8.74 -1.91 -8.11
CA LYS A 102 9.08 -0.94 -7.05
C LYS A 102 8.24 -1.15 -5.78
N ALA A 103 6.97 -1.47 -5.92
CA ALA A 103 6.09 -1.78 -4.79
C ALA A 103 6.63 -2.97 -4.00
N LYS A 104 6.98 -4.06 -4.69
CA LYS A 104 7.61 -5.24 -4.07
C LYS A 104 8.91 -4.88 -3.34
N GLN A 105 9.77 -4.09 -3.98
CA GLN A 105 11.02 -3.63 -3.38
C GLN A 105 10.77 -2.85 -2.08
N PHE A 106 9.85 -1.88 -2.07
CA PHE A 106 9.53 -1.12 -0.87
C PHE A 106 8.93 -1.97 0.24
N VAL A 107 8.03 -2.90 -0.10
CA VAL A 107 7.40 -3.80 0.88
C VAL A 107 8.44 -4.77 1.46
N ASN A 108 9.27 -5.39 0.62
CA ASN A 108 10.35 -6.27 1.08
C ASN A 108 11.33 -5.52 2.00
N THR A 109 11.70 -4.29 1.65
CA THR A 109 12.57 -3.46 2.49
C THR A 109 11.95 -3.19 3.86
N LEU A 110 10.65 -2.87 3.89
CA LEU A 110 9.93 -2.58 5.13
C LEU A 110 9.81 -3.80 6.04
N ILE A 111 9.59 -4.99 5.49
CA ILE A 111 9.37 -6.23 6.25
C ILE A 111 10.69 -6.88 6.67
N ASN A 112 11.66 -6.93 5.76
CA ASN A 112 12.91 -7.66 5.96
C ASN A 112 14.03 -6.80 6.56
N GLY A 113 13.80 -5.50 6.71
CA GLY A 113 14.63 -4.62 7.53
C GLY A 113 16.05 -4.35 7.01
N SER A 114 16.38 -4.59 5.74
CA SER A 114 17.75 -4.40 5.23
C SER A 114 17.87 -3.59 3.94
N THR A 115 18.92 -2.76 3.95
CA THR A 115 19.44 -1.83 2.94
C THR A 115 19.79 -2.53 1.62
N ILE A 116 19.38 -1.93 0.51
CA ILE A 116 19.74 -2.37 -0.84
C ILE A 116 21.13 -1.84 -1.16
N THR A 117 22.11 -2.73 -1.28
CA THR A 117 23.42 -2.42 -1.87
C THR A 117 23.37 -2.73 -3.36
N SER A 118 23.52 -1.71 -4.20
CA SER A 118 23.74 -1.87 -5.65
C SER A 118 25.25 -1.94 -5.89
N GLU A 119 25.73 -3.01 -6.53
CA GLU A 119 27.10 -3.14 -7.01
C GLU A 119 27.11 -2.98 -8.53
N GLN A 120 27.77 -1.93 -9.05
CA GLN A 120 28.05 -1.80 -10.48
C GLN A 120 29.25 -2.66 -10.84
N ILE A 121 29.04 -3.70 -11.66
CA ILE A 121 30.13 -4.50 -12.23
C ILE A 121 30.42 -3.95 -13.63
N ILE A 122 31.54 -3.26 -13.78
CA ILE A 122 32.08 -2.85 -15.08
C ILE A 122 32.96 -3.99 -15.59
N ARG A 123 32.54 -4.66 -16.67
CA ARG A 123 33.39 -5.61 -17.40
C ARG A 123 34.11 -4.86 -18.53
N THR A 124 35.42 -4.99 -18.56
CA THR A 124 36.29 -4.57 -19.67
C THR A 124 36.97 -5.81 -20.21
N ASP A 125 36.55 -6.27 -21.38
CA ASP A 125 37.22 -7.35 -22.11
C ASP A 125 38.30 -6.75 -23.01
N GLU A 126 39.56 -7.16 -22.81
CA GLU A 126 40.67 -6.82 -23.69
C GLU A 126 40.65 -7.74 -24.93
N SER A 127 39.81 -7.41 -25.91
CA SER A 127 39.95 -7.95 -27.27
C SER A 127 39.52 -6.93 -28.31
N ASP A 128 40.52 -6.41 -29.03
CA ASP A 128 40.52 -5.67 -30.30
C ASP A 128 39.38 -4.68 -30.63
N SER A 129 39.76 -3.39 -30.60
CA SER A 129 39.25 -2.26 -31.40
C SER A 129 37.78 -1.78 -31.30
N ARG A 130 36.93 -2.36 -30.44
CA ARG A 130 35.65 -1.73 -30.05
C ARG A 130 35.29 -2.12 -28.63
N THR A 131 35.57 -1.24 -27.67
CA THR A 131 35.17 -1.40 -26.27
C THR A 131 33.64 -1.28 -26.18
N GLU A 132 32.93 -2.41 -26.14
CA GLU A 132 31.50 -2.42 -25.83
C GLU A 132 31.30 -2.38 -24.30
N LEU A 133 30.95 -1.19 -23.80
CA LEU A 133 30.57 -0.99 -22.39
C LEU A 133 29.22 -1.66 -22.12
N THR A 134 29.25 -2.87 -21.55
CA THR A 134 28.03 -3.57 -21.15
C THR A 134 27.79 -3.37 -19.65
N SER A 135 26.96 -2.38 -19.28
CA SER A 135 26.54 -2.16 -17.89
C SER A 135 25.43 -3.14 -17.52
N THR A 136 25.77 -4.18 -16.75
CA THR A 136 24.79 -5.14 -16.21
C THR A 136 24.57 -4.86 -14.73
N GLU A 137 23.38 -4.40 -14.35
CA GLU A 137 23.01 -4.23 -12.95
C GLU A 137 22.51 -5.58 -12.40
N VAL A 138 23.29 -6.20 -11.51
CA VAL A 138 22.92 -7.47 -10.88
C VAL A 138 22.42 -7.18 -9.47
N VAL A 139 21.10 -7.18 -9.30
CA VAL A 139 20.46 -7.07 -7.98
C VAL A 139 20.50 -8.44 -7.30
N LYS A 140 21.39 -8.62 -6.30
CA LYS A 140 21.42 -9.82 -5.44
C LYS A 140 20.69 -9.54 -4.12
N GLU A 141 19.58 -10.22 -3.91
CA GLU A 141 18.74 -10.13 -2.71
C GLU A 141 18.99 -11.35 -1.79
N LYS A 142 19.39 -11.12 -0.52
CA LYS A 142 19.22 -12.12 0.56
C LYS A 142 17.92 -11.79 1.30
N ALA A 143 16.78 -12.18 0.76
CA ALA A 143 15.49 -11.99 1.42
C ALA A 143 15.08 -13.23 2.21
N MET A 144 14.82 -13.06 3.51
CA MET A 144 13.96 -13.97 4.26
C MET A 144 12.52 -13.78 3.76
N GLY A 145 12.09 -14.62 2.81
CA GLY A 145 10.69 -14.71 2.40
C GLY A 145 10.22 -13.61 1.43
N PHE A 146 9.62 -14.04 0.32
CA PHE A 146 8.86 -13.17 -0.57
C PHE A 146 7.49 -12.88 0.03
N ILE A 147 7.05 -11.61 0.02
CA ILE A 147 5.65 -11.33 0.29
C ILE A 147 4.79 -11.84 -0.88
N GLN A 148 3.87 -12.76 -0.56
CA GLN A 148 2.82 -13.20 -1.48
C GLN A 148 1.55 -12.39 -1.20
N GLY A 149 0.73 -12.15 -2.23
CA GLY A 149 -0.56 -11.46 -2.08
C GLY A 149 -0.51 -9.93 -2.14
N LEU A 150 0.52 -9.33 -2.75
CA LEU A 150 0.52 -7.89 -3.04
C LEU A 150 -0.49 -7.58 -4.15
N GLU A 151 -1.58 -6.92 -3.79
CA GLU A 151 -2.69 -6.60 -4.67
C GLU A 151 -2.70 -5.12 -5.03
N GLN A 152 -3.16 -4.78 -6.24
CA GLN A 152 -3.33 -3.38 -6.63
C GLN A 152 -4.65 -2.85 -6.08
N LEU A 153 -4.57 -1.77 -5.30
CA LEU A 153 -5.75 -1.05 -4.84
C LEU A 153 -6.27 -0.14 -5.96
N PHE A 154 -5.39 0.70 -6.52
CA PHE A 154 -5.75 1.58 -7.64
C PHE A 154 -4.51 2.08 -8.40
N SER A 155 -4.76 2.59 -9.61
CA SER A 155 -3.83 3.44 -10.36
C SER A 155 -4.58 4.68 -10.88
N LYS A 156 -4.12 5.87 -10.53
CA LYS A 156 -4.76 7.15 -10.90
C LYS A 156 -3.73 8.25 -11.09
N GLU A 157 -4.03 9.23 -11.93
CA GLU A 157 -3.23 10.44 -12.06
C GLU A 157 -3.61 11.45 -10.97
N ILE A 158 -2.90 11.41 -9.84
CA ILE A 158 -3.08 12.34 -8.71
C ILE A 158 -2.29 13.63 -8.93
N THR A 159 -1.13 13.52 -9.60
CA THR A 159 -0.26 14.64 -9.97
C THR A 159 -0.18 14.68 -11.51
N PRO A 160 -0.24 15.86 -12.15
CA PRO A 160 -0.16 15.96 -13.60
C PRO A 160 1.08 15.23 -14.16
N ASN A 161 0.89 14.49 -15.25
CA ASN A 161 1.89 13.67 -15.93
C ASN A 161 2.49 12.52 -15.11
N LYS A 162 1.95 12.22 -13.92
CA LYS A 162 2.41 11.11 -13.07
C LYS A 162 1.27 10.17 -12.70
N THR A 163 1.39 8.91 -13.12
CA THR A 163 0.50 7.86 -12.64
C THR A 163 0.93 7.40 -11.26
N THR A 164 0.02 7.49 -10.29
CA THR A 164 0.23 7.00 -8.93
C THR A 164 -0.45 5.66 -8.77
N TYR A 165 0.33 4.68 -8.33
CA TYR A 165 -0.08 3.31 -8.06
C TYR A 165 -0.08 3.09 -6.56
N VAL A 166 -1.10 2.41 -6.07
CA VAL A 166 -1.17 1.97 -4.69
C VAL A 166 -1.40 0.47 -4.67
N TYR A 167 -0.54 -0.22 -3.95
CA TYR A 167 -0.64 -1.65 -3.69
C TYR A 167 -0.82 -1.90 -2.19
N PHE A 168 -1.49 -3.00 -1.84
CA PHE A 168 -1.70 -3.38 -0.45
C PHE A 168 -1.52 -4.88 -0.22
N VAL A 169 -1.19 -5.23 1.02
CA VAL A 169 -1.26 -6.58 1.57
C VAL A 169 -1.95 -6.51 2.92
N LYS A 170 -2.90 -7.41 3.16
CA LYS A 170 -3.47 -7.64 4.50
C LYS A 170 -2.52 -8.55 5.30
N LEU A 171 -2.15 -8.11 6.50
CA LEU A 171 -1.32 -8.86 7.46
C LEU A 171 -2.15 -9.74 8.38
#